data_AF-A0A645JPQ7-F1
#
_entry.id   AF-A0A645JPQ7-F1
#
_cell.length_a   1.000
_cell.length_b   1.000
_cell.length_c   1.000
_cell.angle_alpha   90.00
_cell.angle_beta   90.00
_cell.angle_gamma   90.00
#
_symmetry.space_group_name_H-M   'P 1'
#
loop_
_entity.id
_entity.type
_entity.pdbx_description
1 polymer ?
#
loop_
_entity_poly.entity_id
_entity_poly.type
_entity_poly.pdbx_seq_one_letter_code
_entity_poly.pdbx_strand_id
1 'polypeptide(L)' 'MPGLVRTTAVSPGGIVSTSGIGGLFPRDLIIGTVTEVADDEADISSYAVIRPGVQADTLEDVFILVAFEGRQAQTEAGE' A
#
# COMPACT_ATOMS: atom_id res chain seq x y z
N MET A 1 -1.28 4.94 9.09
CA MET A 1 -0.09 5.04 9.96
C MET A 1 1.03 5.62 9.11
N PRO A 2 1.58 6.81 9.43
CA PRO A 2 2.94 7.12 9.03
C PRO A 2 3.86 6.04 9.64
N GLY A 3 4.89 5.61 8.93
CA GLY A 3 5.59 4.38 9.32
C GLY A 3 6.88 4.06 8.57
N LEU A 4 7.46 5.02 7.86
CA LEU A 4 8.82 4.86 7.34
C LEU A 4 9.79 5.28 8.43
N VAL A 5 10.60 4.32 8.89
CA VAL A 5 11.78 4.62 9.70
C VAL A 5 12.75 5.42 8.84
N ARG A 6 13.32 6.53 9.34
CA ARG A 6 14.24 7.44 8.61
C ARG A 6 15.42 6.76 7.90
N THR A 7 15.80 5.55 8.30
CA THR A 7 16.89 4.76 7.69
C THR A 7 16.43 3.89 6.52
N THR A 8 15.12 3.85 6.24
CA THR A 8 14.56 3.09 5.13
C THR A 8 15.01 3.77 3.84
N ALA A 9 15.80 3.05 3.03
CA ALA A 9 16.22 3.52 1.73
C ALA A 9 15.01 3.55 0.78
N VAL A 10 14.20 4.60 0.87
CA VAL A 10 13.17 4.92 -0.11
C VAL A 10 13.72 6.00 -1.02
N SER A 11 13.88 5.68 -2.29
CA SER A 11 14.27 6.64 -3.33
C SER A 11 13.06 6.96 -4.22
N PRO A 12 13.00 8.19 -4.77
CA PRO A 12 12.12 8.48 -5.90
C PRO A 12 12.34 7.44 -7.01
N GLY A 13 11.24 6.96 -7.60
CA GLY A 13 11.24 5.86 -8.57
C GLY A 13 11.05 4.46 -7.97
N GLY A 14 11.03 4.32 -6.63
CA GLY A 14 10.71 3.06 -5.98
C GLY A 14 9.29 2.57 -6.25
N ILE A 15 9.11 1.26 -6.43
CA ILE A 15 7.80 0.62 -6.60
C ILE A 15 7.19 0.35 -5.22
N VAL A 16 5.92 0.71 -5.05
CA VAL A 16 5.16 0.41 -3.84
C VAL A 16 4.14 -0.69 -4.13
N SER A 17 4.13 -1.73 -3.30
CA SER A 17 3.19 -2.85 -3.38
C SER A 17 2.55 -3.17 -2.03
N THR A 18 1.44 -3.93 -2.06
CA THR A 18 0.78 -4.43 -0.85
C THR A 18 1.68 -5.45 -0.13
N SER A 19 1.81 -5.30 1.18
CA SER A 19 2.65 -6.19 2.02
C SER A 19 2.02 -7.56 2.28
N GLY A 20 0.71 -7.70 2.09
CA GLY A 20 -0.07 -8.86 2.52
C GLY A 20 -0.25 -8.99 4.04
N ILE A 21 0.22 -8.00 4.82
CA ILE A 21 0.10 -8.01 6.29
C ILE A 21 -1.28 -7.47 6.68
N GLY A 22 -1.93 -8.15 7.65
CA GLY A 22 -3.27 -7.78 8.13
C GLY A 22 -4.42 -8.50 7.42
N GLY A 23 -4.12 -9.33 6.40
CA GLY A 23 -5.10 -10.24 5.78
C GLY A 23 -6.19 -9.58 4.92
N LEU A 24 -6.09 -8.27 4.67
CA LEU A 24 -7.07 -7.50 3.89
C LEU A 24 -6.78 -7.54 2.38
N PHE A 25 -5.50 -7.53 1.99
CA PHE A 25 -5.06 -7.55 0.60
C PHE A 25 -4.05 -8.69 0.40
N PRO A 26 -3.97 -9.28 -0.82
CA PRO A 26 -2.89 -10.18 -1.16
C PRO A 26 -1.56 -9.42 -1.12
N ARG A 27 -0.45 -10.14 -1.03
CA ARG A 27 0.88 -9.55 -1.19
C ARG A 27 1.16 -9.23 -2.67
N ASP A 28 2.06 -8.28 -2.91
CA ASP A 28 2.68 -7.97 -4.20
C ASP A 28 1.75 -7.35 -5.26
N LEU A 29 0.62 -6.74 -4.83
CA LEU A 29 -0.18 -5.91 -5.73
C LEU A 29 0.44 -4.52 -5.85
N ILE A 30 0.81 -4.12 -7.07
CA ILE A 30 1.41 -2.81 -7.34
C ILE A 30 0.39 -1.70 -7.09
N ILE A 31 0.77 -0.75 -6.24
CA ILE A 31 -0.01 0.46 -5.95
C ILE A 31 0.46 1.60 -6.87
N GLY A 32 1.77 1.75 -7.03
CA GLY A 32 2.34 2.83 -7.83
C GLY A 32 3.83 3.05 -7.61
N THR A 33 4.28 4.26 -7.89
CA THR A 33 5.69 4.66 -7.83
C THR A 33 5.86 5.88 -6.93
N VAL A 34 6.91 5.88 -6.10
CA VAL A 34 7.28 7.01 -5.26
C VAL A 34 7.72 8.18 -6.14
N THR A 35 7.09 9.34 -5.99
CA THR A 35 7.48 10.59 -6.64
C THR A 35 8.36 11.44 -5.74
N GLU A 36 8.10 11.45 -4.45
CA GLU A 36 8.81 12.26 -3.46
C GLU A 36 8.83 11.56 -2.11
N VAL A 37 9.90 11.77 -1.35
CA VAL A 37 10.02 11.36 0.05
C VAL A 37 10.35 12.61 0.85
N ALA A 38 9.56 12.90 1.87
CA ALA A 38 9.74 14.04 2.74
C ALA A 38 9.64 13.60 4.19
N ASP A 39 10.32 14.34 5.06
CA ASP A 39 10.21 14.15 6.50
C ASP A 39 8.97 14.88 7.00
N ASP A 40 8.29 14.29 7.97
CA ASP A 40 7.25 15.01 8.71
C ASP A 40 7.95 16.01 9.65
N GLU A 41 7.56 17.29 9.61
CA GLU A 41 8.16 18.32 10.48
C GLU A 41 7.72 18.15 11.95
N ALA A 42 6.60 17.46 12.20
CA ALA A 42 6.03 17.29 13.53
C ALA A 42 6.40 15.96 14.21
N ASP A 43 6.96 14.99 13.47
CA ASP A 43 7.23 13.64 13.96
C ASP A 43 8.60 13.11 13.47
N ILE A 44 9.11 12.06 14.11
CA ILE A 44 10.36 11.39 13.71
C ILE A 44 10.19 10.50 12.46
N SER A 45 9.03 10.54 11.82
CA SER A 45 8.66 9.70 10.69
C SER A 45 8.83 10.43 9.36
N SER A 46 9.03 9.65 8.30
CA SER A 46 9.01 10.15 6.92
C SER A 46 7.74 9.67 6.20
N TYR A 47 7.33 10.39 5.17
CA TYR A 47 6.24 10.00 4.27
C TYR A 47 6.69 10.02 2.81
N ALA A 48 5.97 9.27 1.98
CA ALA A 48 6.21 9.21 0.56
C ALA A 48 4.96 9.61 -0.22
N VAL A 49 5.13 10.49 -1.20
CA VAL A 49 4.10 10.80 -2.19
C VAL A 49 4.18 9.75 -3.30
N ILE A 50 3.06 9.14 -3.63
CA ILE A 50 2.98 8.02 -4.58
C ILE A 50 2.12 8.45 -5.78
N ARG A 51 2.67 8.29 -6.98
CA ARG A 51 1.87 8.32 -8.21
C ARG A 51 1.22 6.95 -8.41
N PRO A 52 -0.12 6.86 -8.48
CA PRO A 52 -0.81 5.60 -8.75
C PRO A 52 -0.33 4.95 -10.04
N GLY A 53 -0.19 3.62 -10.03
CA GLY A 53 0.18 2.83 -11.22
C GLY A 53 -0.96 2.65 -12.21
N VAL A 54 -2.18 3.00 -11.83
CA VAL A 54 -3.40 2.87 -12.63
C VAL A 54 -4.18 4.19 -12.63
N GLN A 55 -4.81 4.52 -13.75
CA GLN A 55 -5.75 5.64 -13.85
C GLN A 55 -7.15 5.11 -13.52
N ALA A 56 -7.67 5.49 -12.34
CA ALA A 56 -8.95 4.99 -11.85
C ALA A 56 -10.14 5.42 -12.73
N ASP A 57 -9.98 6.53 -13.47
CA ASP A 57 -11.05 7.10 -14.29
C ASP A 57 -11.23 6.39 -15.65
N THR A 58 -10.29 5.52 -16.02
CA THR A 58 -10.28 4.83 -17.33
C THR A 58 -10.34 3.30 -17.19
N LEU A 59 -10.90 2.81 -16.08
CA LEU A 59 -11.01 1.38 -15.82
C LEU A 59 -12.13 0.77 -16.68
N GLU A 60 -11.79 -0.23 -17.49
CA GLU A 60 -12.74 -1.02 -18.28
C GLU A 60 -12.99 -2.39 -17.65
N ASP A 61 -11.92 -3.11 -17.32
CA ASP A 61 -11.96 -4.44 -16.71
C ASP A 61 -11.27 -4.45 -15.34
N VAL A 62 -11.91 -5.09 -14.35
CA VAL A 62 -11.41 -5.19 -12.98
C VAL A 62 -11.55 -6.61 -12.42
N PHE A 63 -10.65 -6.99 -11.51
CA PHE A 63 -10.68 -8.27 -10.81
C PHE A 63 -10.99 -8.08 -9.33
N ILE A 64 -11.93 -8.87 -8.81
CA ILE A 64 -12.21 -8.95 -7.38
C ILE A 64 -11.48 -10.17 -6.81
N LEU A 65 -10.43 -9.92 -6.05
CA LEU A 65 -9.62 -10.97 -5.44
C LEU A 65 -10.22 -11.38 -4.08
N VAL A 66 -11.10 -12.40 -4.06
CA VAL A 66 -11.81 -12.88 -2.85
C VAL A 66 -11.19 -14.10 -2.16
N ALA A 67 -10.19 -14.74 -2.78
CA ALA A 67 -9.41 -15.83 -2.19
C ALA A 67 -7.91 -15.58 -2.46
N PHE A 68 -7.10 -15.49 -1.41
CA PHE A 68 -5.65 -15.30 -1.48
C PHE A 68 -5.00 -15.76 -0.17
N GLU A 69 -3.71 -16.09 -0.24
CA GLU A 69 -2.93 -16.53 0.91
C GLU A 69 -2.78 -15.42 1.96
N GLY A 70 -3.02 -15.75 3.23
CA GLY A 70 -2.97 -14.78 4.33
C GLY A 70 -4.28 -14.02 4.57
N ARG A 71 -5.34 -14.23 3.76
CA ARG A 71 -6.67 -13.72 4.08
C ARG A 71 -7.12 -14.29 5.41
N GLN A 72 -7.32 -13.41 6.40
CA GLN A 72 -8.10 -13.77 7.57
C GLN A 72 -9.56 -13.59 7.20
N ALA A 73 -10.34 -14.68 7.22
CA ALA A 73 -11.78 -14.56 7.12
C ALA A 73 -12.21 -13.68 8.30
N GLN A 74 -12.82 -12.53 7.99
CA GLN A 74 -13.51 -11.75 8.99
C GLN A 74 -14.67 -12.64 9.44
N THR A 75 -14.47 -13.41 10.51
CA THR A 75 -15.58 -14.07 11.19
C THR A 75 -16.40 -12.92 11.74
N GLU A 76 -17.46 -12.56 11.03
CA GLU A 76 -18.53 -11.73 11.57
C GLU A 76 -19.03 -12.44 12.83
N ALA A 77 -18.53 -12.03 13.99
CA ALA A 77 -19.12 -12.34 15.27
C ALA A 77 -20.43 -11.55 15.34
N GLY A 78 -21.46 -12.08 14.70
CA GLY A 78 -22.83 -11.69 14.93
C GLY A 78 -23.32 -12.39 16.19
N GLU A 79 -23.43 -11.62 17.28
CA GLU A 79 -24.57 -11.66 18.20
C GLU A 79 -24.73 -10.29 18.88
#